data_AF-A0A2D2M8R3-F1
#
_entry.id   AF-A0A2D2M8R3-F1
#
_cell.length_a   1.000
_cell.length_b   1.000
_cell.length_c   1.000
_cell.angle_alpha   90.00
_cell.angle_beta   90.00
_cell.angle_gamma   90.00
#
_symmetry.space_group_name_H-M   'P 1'
#
loop_
_entity.id
_entity.type
_entity.pdbx_description
1 polymer ?
#
loop_
_entity_poly.entity_id
_entity_poly.type
_entity_poly.pdbx_seq_one_letter_code
_entity_poly.pdbx_strand_id
1 'polypeptide(L)'
;MAVSNLDMQALFVLGDLRAKLVKQFQSRFVYVTEQSAEGLYMAEIDTEEALVVDDKQRLELKVGDHFRAAVLPSREGGKLEVRFRDIKHTVYGLGDYAFVSTPDGNGIVLREGQSVVLIFAAHAQLQEGLSKILKAATAKAAKWRKGEMTFKASE
;
A
#
# COMPACT_ATOMS: atom_id res chain seq x y z
N MET A 1 -19.56 -27.91 -2.64
CA MET A 1 -19.86 -26.61 -3.28
C MET A 1 -18.63 -26.17 -4.02
N ALA A 2 -18.75 -25.95 -5.32
CA ALA A 2 -17.62 -25.68 -6.20
C ALA A 2 -16.94 -24.37 -5.80
N VAL A 3 -15.63 -24.41 -5.60
CA VAL A 3 -14.77 -23.24 -5.57
C VAL A 3 -14.91 -22.62 -6.97
N SER A 4 -15.72 -21.55 -7.08
CA SER A 4 -15.81 -20.76 -8.30
C SER A 4 -14.39 -20.41 -8.72
N ASN A 5 -14.02 -20.68 -9.98
CA ASN A 5 -12.74 -20.30 -10.58
C ASN A 5 -12.26 -19.00 -9.95
N LEU A 6 -11.22 -19.07 -9.10
CA LEU A 6 -10.53 -17.86 -8.66
C LEU A 6 -10.23 -17.11 -9.95
N ASP A 7 -10.63 -15.85 -10.03
CA ASP A 7 -10.26 -15.05 -11.18
C ASP A 7 -8.72 -14.98 -11.19
N MET A 8 -8.12 -15.84 -12.01
CA MET A 8 -6.67 -16.01 -12.09
C MET A 8 -6.02 -14.69 -12.50
N GLN A 9 -6.76 -13.83 -13.21
CA GLN A 9 -6.32 -12.48 -13.54
C GLN A 9 -6.22 -11.61 -12.28
N ALA A 10 -7.23 -11.62 -11.41
CA ALA A 10 -7.21 -10.88 -10.15
C ALA A 10 -6.05 -11.33 -9.25
N LEU A 11 -5.84 -12.64 -9.09
CA LEU A 11 -4.70 -13.17 -8.32
C LEU A 11 -3.35 -12.74 -8.90
N PHE A 12 -3.21 -12.76 -10.23
CA PHE A 12 -1.98 -12.34 -10.90
C PHE A 12 -1.70 -10.85 -10.68
N VAL A 13 -2.72 -10.01 -10.82
CA VAL A 13 -2.64 -8.56 -10.56
C VAL A 13 -2.21 -8.30 -9.12
N LEU A 14 -2.84 -8.96 -8.14
CA LEU A 14 -2.49 -8.80 -6.72
C LEU A 14 -1.08 -9.31 -6.42
N GLY A 15 -0.64 -10.37 -7.10
CA GLY A 15 0.74 -10.86 -7.05
C GLY A 15 1.75 -9.83 -7.57
N ASP A 16 1.47 -9.18 -8.70
CA ASP A 16 2.32 -8.11 -9.24
C ASP A 16 2.32 -6.87 -8.33
N LEU A 17 1.17 -6.47 -7.80
CA LEU A 17 1.07 -5.39 -6.81
C LEU A 17 1.93 -5.68 -5.57
N ARG A 18 1.88 -6.92 -5.06
CA ARG A 18 2.74 -7.37 -3.96
C ARG A 18 4.22 -7.33 -4.34
N ALA A 19 4.59 -7.73 -5.55
CA ALA A 19 5.97 -7.62 -6.02
C ALA A 19 6.44 -6.16 -6.12
N LYS A 20 5.55 -5.23 -6.49
CA LYS A 20 5.84 -3.79 -6.45
C LYS A 20 5.99 -3.26 -5.03
N LEU A 21 5.23 -3.78 -4.06
CA LEU A 21 5.46 -3.48 -2.64
C LEU A 21 6.86 -3.94 -2.20
N VAL A 22 7.31 -5.13 -2.59
CA VAL A 22 8.69 -5.58 -2.30
C VAL A 22 9.71 -4.57 -2.83
N LYS A 23 9.51 -4.03 -4.03
CA LYS A 23 10.39 -3.00 -4.60
C LYS A 23 10.41 -1.70 -3.79
N GLN A 24 9.29 -1.28 -3.18
CA GLN A 24 9.29 -0.10 -2.31
C GLN A 24 10.24 -0.28 -1.12
N PHE A 25 10.23 -1.47 -0.51
CA PHE A 25 11.10 -1.83 0.61
C PHE A 25 12.53 -2.24 0.22
N GLN A 26 12.92 -2.02 -1.05
CA GLN A 26 14.33 -1.99 -1.43
C GLN A 26 14.96 -0.61 -1.18
N SER A 27 14.14 0.43 -1.00
CA SER A 27 14.63 1.71 -0.49
C SER A 27 14.81 1.65 1.02
N ARG A 28 15.81 2.38 1.51
CA ARG A 28 16.07 2.53 2.94
C ARG A 28 14.94 3.23 3.67
N PHE A 29 14.47 4.36 3.14
CA PHE A 29 13.51 5.23 3.81
C PHE A 29 12.11 5.00 3.25
N VAL A 30 11.31 4.19 3.95
CA VAL A 30 9.92 3.92 3.56
C VAL A 30 8.97 4.55 4.56
N TYR A 31 8.04 5.35 4.06
CA TYR A 31 7.00 5.98 4.86
C TYR A 31 5.66 5.31 4.60
N VAL A 32 4.98 4.91 5.67
CA VAL A 32 3.62 4.39 5.59
C VAL A 32 2.67 5.38 6.23
N THR A 33 1.65 5.82 5.50
CA THR A 33 0.59 6.68 6.04
C THR A 33 -0.77 6.05 5.86
N GLU A 34 -1.63 6.14 6.86
CA GLU A 34 -3.06 5.90 6.72
C GLU A 34 -3.78 7.24 6.82
N GLN A 35 -4.68 7.52 5.88
CA GLN A 35 -5.49 8.73 5.88
C GLN A 35 -6.97 8.39 5.72
N SER A 36 -7.78 8.85 6.67
CA SER A 36 -9.23 8.70 6.68
C SER A 36 -9.92 9.98 7.17
N ALA A 37 -11.24 9.92 7.37
CA ALA A 37 -12.00 11.00 7.99
C ALA A 37 -11.61 11.23 9.46
N GLU A 38 -11.06 10.21 10.14
CA GLU A 38 -10.70 10.26 11.56
C GLU A 38 -9.32 10.89 11.78
N GLY A 39 -8.44 10.88 10.77
CA GLY A 39 -7.14 11.53 10.87
C GLY A 39 -6.12 11.04 9.84
N LEU A 40 -4.86 11.36 10.15
CA LEU A 40 -3.69 10.91 9.41
C LEU A 40 -2.75 10.23 10.40
N TYR A 41 -2.49 8.96 10.20
CA TYR A 41 -1.41 8.23 10.87
C TYR A 41 -0.21 8.09 9.93
N MET A 42 1.00 8.09 10.47
CA MET A 42 2.24 8.00 9.71
C MET A 42 3.35 7.37 10.54
N ALA A 43 4.18 6.53 9.92
CA ALA A 43 5.50 6.21 10.44
C ALA A 43 6.54 6.01 9.34
N GLU A 44 7.80 6.23 9.71
CA GLU A 44 8.98 5.84 8.93
C GLU A 44 9.35 4.40 9.29
N ILE A 45 9.82 3.67 8.28
CA ILE A 45 10.44 2.36 8.38
C ILE A 45 11.83 2.51 7.74
N ASP A 46 12.88 2.40 8.55
CA ASP A 46 14.26 2.27 8.07
C ASP A 46 14.54 0.79 7.80
N THR A 47 14.75 0.42 6.54
CA THR A 47 15.01 -0.97 6.15
C THR A 47 16.43 -1.44 6.45
N GLU A 48 17.34 -0.57 6.93
CA GLU A 48 18.58 -1.02 7.55
C GLU A 48 18.34 -1.64 8.94
N GLU A 49 17.29 -1.19 9.65
CA GLU A 49 16.93 -1.68 10.98
C GLU A 49 15.82 -2.74 10.94
N ALA A 50 14.95 -2.71 9.92
CA ALA A 50 13.85 -3.64 9.75
C ALA A 50 14.14 -4.69 8.68
N LEU A 51 14.20 -5.97 9.08
CA LEU A 51 14.40 -7.08 8.15
C LEU A 51 13.25 -7.18 7.13
N VAL A 52 13.58 -7.13 5.85
CA VAL A 52 12.65 -7.32 4.73
C VAL A 52 12.67 -8.79 4.29
N VAL A 53 11.52 -9.45 4.38
CA VAL A 53 11.35 -10.86 3.99
C VAL A 53 10.33 -10.97 2.86
N ASP A 54 10.81 -11.32 1.67
CA ASP A 54 10.02 -11.68 0.49
C ASP A 54 9.78 -13.20 0.46
N ASP A 55 8.68 -13.66 1.07
CA ASP A 55 8.23 -15.06 0.95
C ASP A 55 7.38 -15.25 -0.30
N LYS A 56 8.05 -15.63 -1.39
CA LYS A 56 7.41 -15.91 -2.68
C LYS A 56 6.46 -17.10 -2.65
N GLN A 57 6.72 -18.11 -1.80
CA GLN A 57 5.89 -19.31 -1.73
C GLN A 57 4.55 -19.02 -1.06
N ARG A 58 4.56 -18.18 -0.02
CA ARG A 58 3.36 -17.73 0.68
C ARG A 58 2.74 -16.46 0.11
N LEU A 59 3.33 -15.89 -0.95
CA LEU A 59 2.93 -14.61 -1.55
C LEU A 59 2.86 -13.48 -0.51
N GLU A 60 3.85 -13.46 0.38
CA GLU A 60 3.82 -12.64 1.60
C GLU A 60 5.10 -11.82 1.75
N LEU A 61 4.96 -10.54 1.98
CA LEU A 61 6.02 -9.61 2.36
C LEU A 61 5.90 -9.30 3.84
N LYS A 62 7.00 -9.38 4.59
CA LYS A 62 7.12 -8.86 5.97
C LYS A 62 8.27 -7.88 6.06
N VAL A 63 8.10 -6.83 6.84
CA VAL A 63 9.15 -5.83 7.11
C VAL A 63 9.16 -5.52 8.60
N GLY A 64 10.16 -6.07 9.30
CA GLY A 64 10.21 -6.09 10.76
C GLY A 64 8.91 -6.61 11.38
N ASP A 65 8.53 -6.03 12.52
CA ASP A 65 7.26 -6.33 13.20
C ASP A 65 6.12 -5.36 12.82
N HIS A 66 6.41 -4.38 11.98
CA HIS A 66 5.53 -3.24 11.76
C HIS A 66 4.67 -3.37 10.51
N PHE A 67 5.15 -4.03 9.46
CA PHE A 67 4.47 -4.09 8.17
C PHE A 67 4.41 -5.52 7.62
N ARG A 68 3.25 -5.88 7.06
CA ARG A 68 3.01 -7.14 6.37
C ARG A 68 2.08 -6.93 5.18
N ALA A 69 2.35 -7.59 4.06
CA ALA A 69 1.43 -7.64 2.92
C ALA A 69 1.31 -9.08 2.41
N ALA A 70 0.11 -9.62 2.25
CA ALA A 70 -0.10 -11.00 1.80
C ALA A 70 -1.24 -11.10 0.79
N VAL A 71 -1.01 -11.84 -0.30
CA VAL A 71 -2.08 -12.21 -1.23
C VAL A 71 -2.78 -13.45 -0.70
N LEU A 72 -4.10 -13.36 -0.50
CA LEU A 72 -4.92 -14.39 0.11
C LEU A 72 -6.13 -14.71 -0.79
N PRO A 73 -6.64 -15.95 -0.77
CA PRO A 73 -7.92 -16.26 -1.39
C PRO A 73 -9.06 -15.44 -0.76
N SER A 74 -10.05 -15.07 -1.58
CA SER A 74 -11.26 -14.38 -1.14
C SER A 74 -12.49 -14.89 -1.90
N ARG A 75 -13.69 -14.45 -1.51
CA ARG A 75 -14.92 -14.74 -2.27
C ARG A 75 -14.90 -14.12 -3.68
N GLU A 76 -14.08 -13.10 -3.88
CA GLU A 76 -13.92 -12.36 -5.14
C GLU A 76 -12.73 -12.88 -5.97
N GLY A 77 -12.25 -14.09 -5.66
CA GLY A 77 -11.08 -14.69 -6.30
C GLY A 77 -9.79 -14.43 -5.53
N GLY A 78 -9.51 -13.19 -5.12
CA GLY A 78 -8.32 -12.88 -4.34
C GLY A 78 -8.46 -11.60 -3.52
N LYS A 79 -7.52 -11.37 -2.60
CA LYS A 79 -7.31 -10.08 -1.95
C LYS A 79 -5.84 -9.89 -1.61
N LEU A 80 -5.37 -8.65 -1.65
CA LEU A 80 -4.14 -8.25 -0.99
C LEU A 80 -4.52 -7.65 0.37
N GLU A 81 -4.04 -8.26 1.44
CA GLU A 81 -4.18 -7.73 2.79
C GLU A 81 -2.86 -7.07 3.20
N VAL A 82 -2.91 -5.78 3.53
CA VAL A 82 -1.81 -5.03 4.10
C VAL A 82 -2.09 -4.78 5.58
N ARG A 83 -1.13 -5.05 6.44
CA ARG A 83 -1.16 -4.71 7.85
C ARG A 83 -0.01 -3.79 8.18
N PHE A 84 -0.33 -2.73 8.88
CA PHE A 84 0.63 -1.79 9.42
C PHE A 84 0.27 -1.51 10.88
N ARG A 85 1.04 -2.09 11.81
CA ARG A 85 0.69 -2.15 13.24
C ARG A 85 -0.73 -2.71 13.41
N ASP A 86 -1.62 -1.94 14.02
CA ASP A 86 -3.02 -2.33 14.28
C ASP A 86 -3.96 -2.04 13.09
N ILE A 87 -3.47 -1.37 12.05
CA ILE A 87 -4.24 -1.02 10.86
C ILE A 87 -4.19 -2.18 9.88
N LYS A 88 -5.37 -2.66 9.48
CA LYS A 88 -5.52 -3.65 8.40
C LYS A 88 -6.24 -3.00 7.23
N HIS A 89 -5.67 -3.12 6.04
CA HIS A 89 -6.21 -2.63 4.80
C HIS A 89 -6.37 -3.77 3.79
N THR A 90 -7.45 -3.78 3.03
CA THR A 90 -7.75 -4.83 2.04
C THR A 90 -8.00 -4.24 0.66
N VAL A 91 -7.34 -4.82 -0.35
CA VAL A 91 -7.45 -4.45 -1.77
C VAL A 91 -7.90 -5.67 -2.56
N TYR A 92 -8.94 -5.52 -3.39
CA TYR A 92 -9.52 -6.64 -4.13
C TYR A 92 -9.14 -6.66 -5.61
N GLY A 93 -8.77 -5.52 -6.19
CA GLY A 93 -8.34 -5.48 -7.59
C GLY A 93 -7.84 -4.12 -8.08
N LEU A 94 -7.84 -3.96 -9.40
CA LEU A 94 -7.28 -2.80 -10.12
C LEU A 94 -7.86 -1.45 -9.68
N GLY A 95 -9.12 -1.41 -9.26
CA GLY A 95 -9.80 -0.16 -8.84
C GLY A 95 -9.39 0.38 -7.47
N ASP A 96 -8.59 -0.37 -6.71
CA ASP A 96 -8.32 -0.11 -5.29
C ASP A 96 -6.88 0.30 -5.02
N TYR A 97 -6.08 0.54 -6.05
CA TYR A 97 -4.73 1.05 -5.86
C TYR A 97 -4.29 2.00 -6.96
N ALA A 98 -3.25 2.78 -6.67
CA ALA A 98 -2.62 3.68 -7.62
C ALA A 98 -1.12 3.78 -7.36
N PHE A 99 -0.34 3.93 -8.41
CA PHE A 99 1.07 4.28 -8.34
C PHE A 99 1.23 5.79 -8.45
N VAL A 100 2.05 6.37 -7.58
CA VAL A 100 2.36 7.80 -7.59
C VAL A 100 3.87 8.01 -7.63
N SER A 101 4.31 8.97 -8.43
CA SER A 101 5.70 9.39 -8.49
C SER A 101 5.81 10.87 -8.17
N THR A 102 6.81 11.25 -7.41
CA THR A 102 7.10 12.64 -6.99
C THR A 102 8.61 12.87 -7.11
N PRO A 103 9.09 14.14 -7.05
CA PRO A 103 10.53 14.40 -6.99
C PRO A 103 11.23 13.73 -5.81
N ASP A 104 10.51 13.51 -4.70
CA ASP A 104 11.07 12.98 -3.46
C ASP A 104 11.05 11.45 -3.38
N GLY A 105 10.35 10.77 -4.30
CA GLY A 105 10.18 9.33 -4.26
C GLY A 105 8.95 8.79 -4.98
N ASN A 106 8.72 7.49 -4.81
CA ASN A 106 7.61 6.76 -5.43
C ASN A 106 6.72 6.14 -4.36
N GLY A 107 5.44 6.02 -4.64
CA GLY A 107 4.46 5.49 -3.72
C GLY A 107 3.44 4.57 -4.35
N ILE A 108 2.87 3.72 -3.51
CA ILE A 108 1.69 2.91 -3.81
C ILE A 108 0.60 3.37 -2.85
N VAL A 109 -0.50 3.88 -3.39
CA VAL A 109 -1.69 4.26 -2.63
C VAL A 109 -2.69 3.12 -2.75
N LEU A 110 -3.12 2.58 -1.63
CA LEU A 110 -4.14 1.55 -1.52
C LEU A 110 -5.42 2.19 -0.97
N ARG A 111 -6.57 1.75 -1.44
CA ARG A 111 -7.88 2.29 -1.06
C ARG A 111 -8.77 1.20 -0.48
N GLU A 112 -9.42 1.50 0.64
CA GLU A 112 -10.50 0.70 1.21
C GLU A 112 -11.59 1.65 1.70
N GLY A 113 -12.73 1.68 1.00
CA GLY A 113 -13.83 2.60 1.30
C GLY A 113 -13.41 4.06 1.21
N GLN A 114 -13.42 4.75 2.35
CA GLN A 114 -13.08 6.18 2.52
C GLN A 114 -11.70 6.43 3.15
N SER A 115 -10.90 5.37 3.30
CA SER A 115 -9.52 5.43 3.80
C SER A 115 -8.55 5.03 2.70
N VAL A 116 -7.33 5.57 2.80
CA VAL A 116 -6.19 5.11 1.98
C VAL A 116 -4.96 4.85 2.83
N VAL A 117 -4.16 3.89 2.37
CA VAL A 117 -2.79 3.68 2.85
C VAL A 117 -1.81 4.03 1.75
N LEU A 118 -0.88 4.94 2.02
CA LEU A 118 0.27 5.21 1.15
C LEU A 118 1.48 4.47 1.71
N ILE A 119 2.17 3.69 0.85
CA ILE A 119 3.50 3.15 1.10
C ILE A 119 4.45 3.89 0.15
N PHE A 120 5.33 4.74 0.68
CA PHE A 120 6.16 5.66 -0.08
C PHE A 120 7.65 5.40 0.17
N ALA A 121 8.38 4.95 -0.86
CA ALA A 121 9.83 4.87 -0.83
C ALA A 121 10.42 6.22 -1.24
N ALA A 122 11.03 6.91 -0.28
CA ALA A 122 11.74 8.16 -0.53
C ALA A 122 13.13 7.87 -1.11
N HIS A 123 13.65 8.80 -1.92
CA HIS A 123 15.02 8.75 -2.44
C HIS A 123 16.08 9.08 -1.38
N ALA A 124 15.70 9.85 -0.37
CA ALA A 124 16.50 10.22 0.78
C ALA A 124 15.59 10.41 2.01
N GLN A 125 16.16 10.43 3.20
CA GLN A 125 15.40 10.67 4.43
C GLN A 125 14.75 12.05 4.39
N LEU A 126 13.45 12.11 4.68
CA LEU A 126 12.67 13.34 4.67
C LEU A 126 12.83 14.06 6.01
N GLN A 127 13.77 15.02 6.08
CA GLN A 127 14.07 15.74 7.33
C GLN A 127 13.04 16.81 7.70
N GLU A 128 12.41 17.46 6.70
CA GLU A 128 11.43 18.51 6.90
C GLU A 128 10.23 18.35 5.96
N GLY A 129 9.07 18.87 6.38
CA GLY A 129 7.89 18.91 5.51
C GLY A 129 7.28 17.55 5.17
N LEU A 130 7.66 16.48 5.90
CA LEU A 130 7.20 15.10 5.69
C LEU A 130 5.69 15.00 5.45
N SER A 131 4.87 15.57 6.34
CA SER A 131 3.42 15.55 6.19
C SER A 131 2.92 16.24 4.92
N LYS A 132 3.59 17.31 4.47
CA LYS A 132 3.22 18.02 3.25
C LYS A 132 3.57 17.18 2.02
N ILE A 133 4.74 16.56 2.00
CA ILE A 133 5.21 15.70 0.90
C ILE A 133 4.28 14.49 0.74
N LEU A 134 4.01 13.76 1.83
CA LEU A 134 3.18 12.57 1.77
C LEU A 134 1.72 12.89 1.46
N LYS A 135 1.14 13.97 2.02
CA LYS A 135 -0.20 14.44 1.62
C LYS A 135 -0.25 14.80 0.14
N ALA A 136 0.78 15.45 -0.40
CA ALA A 136 0.85 15.80 -1.81
C ALA A 136 0.96 14.55 -2.70
N ALA A 137 1.72 13.54 -2.28
CA ALA A 137 1.80 12.25 -2.95
C ALA A 137 0.43 11.53 -2.95
N THR A 138 -0.21 11.40 -1.78
CA THR A 138 -1.56 10.82 -1.64
C THR A 138 -2.58 11.57 -2.50
N ALA A 139 -2.53 12.90 -2.52
CA ALA A 139 -3.45 13.75 -3.28
C ALA A 139 -3.38 13.55 -4.81
N LYS A 140 -2.35 12.88 -5.34
CA LYS A 140 -2.29 12.48 -6.76
C LYS A 140 -3.29 11.38 -7.09
N ALA A 141 -3.63 10.53 -6.13
CA ALA A 141 -4.57 9.42 -6.29
C ALA A 141 -5.89 9.65 -5.54
N ALA A 142 -5.85 10.23 -4.34
CA ALA A 142 -7.00 10.33 -3.44
C ALA A 142 -7.27 11.79 -3.02
N LYS A 143 -8.49 12.29 -3.25
CA LYS A 143 -8.88 13.65 -2.86
C LYS A 143 -10.19 13.62 -2.08
N TRP A 144 -10.20 14.27 -0.91
CA TRP A 144 -11.41 14.43 -0.10
C TRP A 144 -12.06 15.78 -0.39
N ARG A 145 -13.37 15.77 -0.59
CA ARG A 145 -14.21 16.98 -0.68
C ARG A 145 -15.47 16.74 0.13
N LYS A 146 -15.73 17.60 1.12
CA LYS A 146 -16.91 17.52 2.00
C LYS A 146 -17.09 16.13 2.67
N GLY A 147 -15.99 15.47 3.04
CA GLY A 147 -16.01 14.16 3.70
C GLY A 147 -16.02 12.96 2.74
N GLU A 148 -16.20 13.17 1.44
CA GLU A 148 -16.18 12.10 0.44
C GLU A 148 -14.86 12.07 -0.33
N MET A 149 -14.29 10.89 -0.49
CA MET A 149 -13.08 10.63 -1.24
C MET A 149 -13.39 10.26 -2.69
N THR A 150 -12.76 10.97 -3.62
CA THR A 150 -12.59 10.52 -5.00
C THR A 150 -11.21 9.87 -5.16
N PHE A 151 -11.18 8.67 -5.73
CA PHE A 151 -9.95 7.93 -5.99
C PHE A 151 -9.72 7.71 -7.48
N LYS A 152 -8.49 7.93 -7.93
CA LYS A 152 -8.03 7.66 -9.30
C LYS A 152 -7.07 6.49 -9.26
N ALA A 153 -7.58 5.30 -9.60
CA ALA A 153 -6.79 4.08 -9.67
C ALA A 153 -5.79 4.09 -10.85
N SER A 154 -4.76 3.25 -10.76
CA SER A 154 -3.88 2.96 -11.89
C SER A 154 -4.48 1.84 -12.74
N GLU A 155 -4.54 2.05 -14.06
CA GLU A 155 -4.94 1.03 -15.05
C GLU A 155 -3.90 -0.10 -15.17
#